data_AF-A0A270BCN1-F1
#
_entry.id   AF-A0A270BCN1-F1
#
_cell.length_a   1.000
_cell.length_b   1.000
_cell.length_c   1.000
_cell.angle_alpha   90.00
_cell.angle_beta   90.00
_cell.angle_gamma   90.00
#
_symmetry.space_group_name_H-M   'P 1'
#
loop_
_entity.id
_entity.type
_entity.pdbx_description
1 polymer ?
#
loop_
_entity_poly.entity_id
_entity_poly.type
_entity_poly.pdbx_seq_one_letter_code
_entity_poly.pdbx_strand_id
1 'polypeptide(L)'
;MRSLFAFLSLAAWSVQAAAAPAAAPAKAWPREVQAAYDDLKAECRASGGKFITDRAAFAIETELTNDGKSDWVLEFAATRCSNAGYSAWCGTAGCMISILGSGPNGLREIFGDNVRGWSATDLGRGRKGLEIPIHGTACGGAGAEACVETLAWNGRKWDLVKRYRWTDADYAAEQRRQAAAGSPDMPPQHEARWQFGGSGAGAVAATTGHPEFAALGLRCQPGGGVYMTLVPKPGLSLPPAGRPLLVNFTGSEGGYDATQTLMQEPGKSDFSGTIDPGVEGLLIGADTGLDLIASAGGGDEWQELSYLSLAGSTAAIRSLRQQCDGAAGAESSAQAAGRKPLAPLGILPGYYVSESEPCAQPSFEALFYDGKRLGLVRGGGAPGSDEENFIGPLGKVERSGKALLLPEWGMEMSILSPTRIQLTIQDTEAPRRWCPAEQMPAKWRVR
;
A
#
# COMPACT_ATOMS: atom_id res chain seq x y z
N MET A 1 65.56 16.60 28.94
CA MET A 1 64.67 17.06 27.85
C MET A 1 63.25 17.10 28.39
N ARG A 2 62.61 18.28 28.34
CA ARG A 2 61.25 18.56 28.83
C ARG A 2 60.28 18.49 27.65
N SER A 3 59.18 17.75 27.77
CA SER A 3 57.98 17.88 26.92
C SER A 3 56.76 17.49 27.78
N LEU A 4 56.05 18.43 28.39
CA LEU A 4 54.89 19.20 27.89
C LEU A 4 53.72 18.31 27.43
N PHE A 5 52.78 18.11 28.37
CA PHE A 5 51.40 17.67 28.15
C PHE A 5 50.59 18.79 27.48
N ALA A 6 49.86 18.47 26.41
CA ALA A 6 48.80 19.30 25.87
C ALA A 6 47.51 18.46 25.80
N PHE A 7 46.54 18.79 26.64
CA PHE A 7 45.19 18.26 26.60
C PHE A 7 44.42 18.92 25.45
N LEU A 8 43.93 18.14 24.48
CA LEU A 8 42.95 18.58 23.50
C LEU A 8 41.54 18.42 24.08
N SER A 9 40.84 19.54 24.26
CA SER A 9 39.43 19.60 24.64
C SER A 9 38.52 19.20 23.47
N LEU A 10 37.70 18.18 23.67
CA LEU A 10 36.54 17.85 22.82
C LEU A 10 35.41 18.84 23.11
N ALA A 11 35.20 19.81 22.21
CA ALA A 11 33.99 20.63 22.20
C ALA A 11 32.85 19.82 21.56
N ALA A 12 31.89 19.39 22.37
CA ALA A 12 30.65 18.78 21.89
C ALA A 12 29.79 19.85 21.20
N TRP A 13 29.59 19.73 19.89
CA TRP A 13 28.58 20.49 19.16
C TRP A 13 27.22 19.81 19.37
N SER A 14 26.42 20.38 20.26
CA SER A 14 25.00 20.06 20.38
C SER A 14 24.28 20.52 19.12
N VAL A 15 23.88 19.58 18.26
CA VAL A 15 22.93 19.88 17.19
C VAL A 15 21.57 20.09 17.84
N GLN A 16 21.18 21.35 18.05
CA GLN A 16 19.79 21.67 18.37
C GLN A 16 18.94 21.26 17.17
N ALA A 17 18.17 20.18 17.31
CA ALA A 17 17.09 19.85 16.40
C ALA A 17 16.05 20.99 16.47
N ALA A 18 16.05 21.86 15.46
CA ALA A 18 14.97 22.82 15.29
C ALA A 18 13.69 22.03 15.04
N ALA A 19 12.78 22.02 16.02
CA ALA A 19 11.44 21.49 15.84
C ALA A 19 10.77 22.28 14.71
N ALA A 20 10.45 21.60 13.61
CA ALA A 20 9.63 22.18 12.55
C ALA A 20 8.28 22.61 13.16
N PRO A 21 7.74 23.79 12.79
CA PRO A 21 6.42 24.21 13.24
C PRO A 21 5.39 23.15 12.83
N ALA A 22 4.65 22.62 13.80
CA ALA A 22 3.53 21.74 13.55
C ALA A 22 2.50 22.48 12.68
N ALA A 23 2.05 21.84 11.60
CA ALA A 23 0.97 22.36 10.78
C ALA A 23 -0.25 22.64 11.66
N ALA A 24 -0.87 23.81 11.49
CA ALA A 24 -2.09 24.16 12.21
C ALA A 24 -3.19 23.11 11.94
N PRO A 25 -4.00 22.74 12.95
CA PRO A 25 -5.07 21.77 12.75
C PRO A 25 -6.06 22.31 11.72
N ALA A 26 -6.43 21.47 10.76
CA ALA A 26 -7.43 21.82 9.75
C ALA A 26 -8.73 22.26 10.45
N LYS A 27 -9.37 23.33 9.93
CA LYS A 27 -10.67 23.80 10.44
C LYS A 27 -11.68 22.67 10.31
N ALA A 28 -12.33 22.32 11.42
CA ALA A 28 -13.37 21.30 11.42
C ALA A 28 -14.52 21.72 10.51
N TRP A 29 -15.01 20.79 9.69
CA TRP A 29 -16.14 21.03 8.82
C TRP A 29 -17.45 21.15 9.62
N PRO A 30 -18.42 21.93 9.10
CA PRO A 30 -19.81 21.82 9.55
C PRO A 30 -20.31 20.38 9.44
N ARG A 31 -21.24 19.99 10.32
CA ARG A 31 -21.76 18.61 10.39
C ARG A 31 -22.36 18.16 9.06
N GLU A 32 -22.98 19.04 8.28
CA GLU A 32 -23.62 18.70 7.01
C GLU A 32 -22.59 18.41 5.92
N VAL A 33 -21.47 19.14 5.90
CA VAL A 33 -20.33 18.86 5.02
C VAL A 33 -19.69 17.52 5.39
N GLN A 34 -19.50 17.28 6.69
CA GLN A 34 -18.96 16.01 7.19
C GLN A 34 -19.89 14.83 6.87
N ALA A 35 -21.21 15.00 6.98
CA ALA A 35 -22.19 13.98 6.65
C ALA A 35 -22.14 13.60 5.17
N ALA A 36 -22.12 14.59 4.25
CA ALA A 36 -21.99 14.32 2.82
C ALA A 36 -20.70 13.54 2.49
N TYR A 37 -19.58 13.92 3.09
CA TYR A 37 -18.32 13.20 2.93
C TYR A 37 -18.38 11.75 3.45
N ASP A 38 -18.97 11.56 4.63
CA ASP A 38 -19.12 10.24 5.24
C ASP A 38 -20.08 9.34 4.43
N ASP A 39 -21.09 9.91 3.80
CA ASP A 39 -22.01 9.19 2.90
C ASP A 39 -21.27 8.67 1.66
N LEU A 40 -20.46 9.49 0.99
CA LEU A 40 -19.65 9.05 -0.18
C LEU A 40 -18.66 7.95 0.21
N LYS A 41 -18.03 8.10 1.37
CA LYS A 41 -17.11 7.11 1.94
C LYS A 41 -17.83 5.80 2.23
N ALA A 42 -19.03 5.85 2.82
CA ALA A 42 -19.84 4.68 3.11
C ALA A 42 -20.30 3.97 1.83
N GLU A 43 -20.74 4.73 0.82
CA GLU A 43 -21.13 4.21 -0.50
C GLU A 43 -19.97 3.46 -1.15
N CYS A 44 -18.79 4.08 -1.22
CA CYS A 44 -17.60 3.46 -1.80
C CYS A 44 -17.25 2.14 -1.10
N ARG A 45 -17.22 2.13 0.23
CA ARG A 45 -16.93 0.91 1.00
C ARG A 45 -18.00 -0.17 0.84
N ALA A 46 -19.27 0.21 0.79
CA ALA A 46 -20.37 -0.73 0.58
C ALA A 46 -20.24 -1.45 -0.77
N SER A 47 -19.63 -0.80 -1.77
CA SER A 47 -19.30 -1.42 -3.07
C SER A 47 -18.02 -2.27 -3.06
N GLY A 48 -17.32 -2.37 -1.91
CA GLY A 48 -16.03 -3.07 -1.78
C GLY A 48 -14.82 -2.26 -2.22
N GLY A 49 -14.99 -0.96 -2.48
CA GLY A 49 -13.90 -0.07 -2.90
C GLY A 49 -13.17 0.60 -1.74
N LYS A 50 -11.97 1.12 -2.05
CA LYS A 50 -11.15 1.97 -1.17
C LYS A 50 -11.48 3.44 -1.47
N PHE A 51 -11.90 4.19 -0.45
CA PHE A 51 -12.27 5.59 -0.60
C PHE A 51 -11.03 6.48 -0.61
N ILE A 52 -10.73 7.05 -1.78
CA ILE A 52 -9.55 7.86 -2.04
C ILE A 52 -9.98 9.31 -2.11
N THR A 53 -9.22 10.20 -1.47
CA THR A 53 -9.69 11.56 -1.23
C THR A 53 -8.57 12.59 -1.07
N ASP A 54 -8.80 13.77 -1.61
CA ASP A 54 -8.17 15.01 -1.17
C ASP A 54 -9.18 15.81 -0.33
N ARG A 55 -9.03 15.71 1.01
CA ARG A 55 -9.91 16.44 1.92
C ARG A 55 -9.82 17.96 1.73
N ALA A 56 -8.66 18.50 1.41
CA ALA A 56 -8.51 19.95 1.25
C ALA A 56 -9.27 20.45 0.02
N ALA A 57 -9.31 19.66 -1.04
CA ALA A 57 -10.06 19.96 -2.25
C ALA A 57 -11.55 19.62 -2.16
N PHE A 58 -11.97 18.68 -1.30
CA PHE A 58 -13.36 18.23 -1.23
C PHE A 58 -14.36 19.31 -0.80
N ALA A 59 -14.01 20.18 0.15
CA ALA A 59 -14.96 21.14 0.69
C ALA A 59 -14.36 22.55 0.73
N ILE A 60 -14.89 23.42 -0.14
CA ILE A 60 -14.42 24.79 -0.33
C ILE A 60 -15.42 25.75 0.31
N GLU A 61 -14.97 26.43 1.37
CA GLU A 61 -15.74 27.49 2.02
C GLU A 61 -15.70 28.76 1.14
N THR A 62 -16.87 29.21 0.69
CA THR A 62 -17.00 30.39 -0.17
C THR A 62 -18.36 31.04 0.01
N GLU A 63 -18.48 32.35 -0.17
CA GLU A 63 -19.78 33.03 -0.15
C GLU A 63 -20.24 33.22 -1.61
N LEU A 64 -21.39 32.63 -1.96
CA LEU A 64 -22.06 32.71 -3.26
C LEU A 64 -23.50 33.27 -3.18
N THR A 65 -24.16 33.19 -2.03
CA THR A 65 -25.57 33.56 -1.83
C THR A 65 -25.81 35.04 -1.50
N ASN A 66 -24.76 35.79 -1.15
CA ASN A 66 -24.80 37.21 -0.75
C ASN A 66 -25.62 37.48 0.52
N ASP A 67 -25.71 36.50 1.42
CA ASP A 67 -26.37 36.65 2.72
C ASP A 67 -25.39 36.99 3.86
N GLY A 68 -24.10 37.11 3.52
CA GLY A 68 -23.03 37.46 4.45
C GLY A 68 -22.53 36.28 5.29
N LYS A 69 -22.96 35.05 4.99
CA LYS A 69 -22.49 33.82 5.62
C LYS A 69 -21.68 33.00 4.60
N SER A 70 -20.88 32.08 5.12
CA SER A 70 -20.16 31.13 4.26
C SER A 70 -21.12 30.07 3.73
N ASP A 71 -21.06 29.84 2.42
CA ASP A 71 -21.54 28.62 1.78
C ASP A 71 -20.39 27.61 1.65
N TRP A 72 -20.72 26.38 1.30
CA TRP A 72 -19.75 25.30 1.13
C TRP A 72 -19.99 24.61 -0.21
N VAL A 73 -18.98 24.62 -1.08
CA VAL A 73 -19.00 23.84 -2.32
C VAL A 73 -18.30 22.51 -2.05
N LEU A 74 -19.05 21.42 -2.24
CA LEU A 74 -18.60 20.05 -2.14
C LEU A 74 -18.19 19.56 -3.53
N GLU A 75 -16.90 19.26 -3.69
CA GLU A 75 -16.25 18.87 -4.93
C GLU A 75 -16.08 17.35 -4.98
N PHE A 76 -17.02 16.64 -5.62
CA PHE A 76 -16.96 15.18 -5.60
C PHE A 76 -15.79 14.66 -6.44
N ALA A 77 -15.29 15.48 -7.38
CA ALA A 77 -14.05 15.24 -8.12
C ALA A 77 -12.81 15.07 -7.22
N ALA A 78 -12.83 15.62 -6.00
CA ALA A 78 -11.77 15.44 -5.02
C ALA A 78 -11.80 14.06 -4.33
N THR A 79 -12.73 13.19 -4.74
CA THR A 79 -12.89 11.84 -4.21
C THR A 79 -12.99 10.85 -5.37
N ARG A 80 -12.49 9.63 -5.15
CA ARG A 80 -12.64 8.51 -6.08
C ARG A 80 -12.76 7.20 -5.32
N CYS A 81 -13.44 6.23 -5.91
CA CYS A 81 -13.54 4.89 -5.32
C CYS A 81 -12.68 3.91 -6.12
N SER A 82 -11.82 3.11 -5.49
CA SER A 82 -10.82 2.31 -6.20
C SER A 82 -11.39 1.34 -7.26
N ASN A 83 -12.63 0.89 -7.10
CA ASN A 83 -13.32 -0.04 -8.00
C ASN A 83 -14.18 0.65 -9.08
N ALA A 84 -14.42 1.96 -8.97
CA ALA A 84 -15.23 2.75 -9.91
C ALA A 84 -14.48 3.98 -10.47
N GLY A 85 -13.26 4.24 -9.99
CA GLY A 85 -12.49 5.44 -10.31
C GLY A 85 -13.25 6.72 -9.98
N TYR A 86 -13.01 7.76 -10.79
CA TYR A 86 -13.75 9.02 -10.75
C TYR A 86 -15.20 8.88 -11.23
N SER A 87 -15.53 7.80 -11.95
CA SER A 87 -16.87 7.62 -12.52
C SER A 87 -17.98 7.41 -11.49
N ALA A 88 -17.62 7.09 -10.23
CA ALA A 88 -18.58 6.96 -9.15
C ALA A 88 -19.47 8.21 -8.99
N TRP A 89 -18.90 9.41 -9.22
CA TRP A 89 -19.60 10.68 -9.05
C TRP A 89 -19.34 11.67 -10.20
N CYS A 90 -18.76 11.20 -11.29
CA CYS A 90 -18.50 11.96 -12.49
C CYS A 90 -19.09 11.27 -13.72
N GLY A 91 -19.60 12.07 -14.66
CA GLY A 91 -20.11 11.60 -15.95
C GLY A 91 -19.61 12.48 -17.10
N THR A 92 -20.20 12.33 -18.28
CA THR A 92 -19.84 13.15 -19.46
C THR A 92 -20.11 14.64 -19.28
N ALA A 93 -20.99 14.98 -18.34
CA ALA A 93 -21.33 16.34 -17.94
C ALA A 93 -20.29 16.97 -17.00
N GLY A 94 -19.29 16.20 -16.58
CA GLY A 94 -18.33 16.55 -15.55
C GLY A 94 -18.68 15.89 -14.22
N CYS A 95 -18.10 16.40 -13.14
CA CYS A 95 -18.26 15.85 -11.81
C CYS A 95 -19.38 16.53 -11.06
N MET A 96 -20.00 15.79 -10.15
CA MET A 96 -21.01 16.35 -9.27
C MET A 96 -20.39 17.41 -8.36
N ILE A 97 -21.08 18.54 -8.22
CA ILE A 97 -20.88 19.44 -7.09
C ILE A 97 -22.18 19.55 -6.31
N SER A 98 -22.06 19.75 -5.00
CA SER A 98 -23.18 20.17 -4.15
C SER A 98 -22.81 21.47 -3.46
N ILE A 99 -23.71 22.44 -3.43
CA ILE A 99 -23.49 23.70 -2.71
C ILE A 99 -24.43 23.72 -1.52
N LEU A 100 -23.85 23.76 -0.33
CA LEU A 100 -24.57 23.89 0.92
C LEU A 100 -24.60 25.36 1.34
N GLY A 101 -25.79 25.94 1.34
CA GLY A 101 -26.03 27.32 1.75
C GLY A 101 -26.69 27.42 3.12
N SER A 102 -26.57 28.58 3.74
CA SER A 102 -27.17 28.85 5.05
C SER A 102 -28.71 28.75 5.02
N GLY A 103 -29.27 28.02 5.98
CA GLY A 103 -30.71 27.87 6.19
C GLY A 103 -31.11 28.03 7.67
N PRO A 104 -32.41 27.94 7.99
CA PRO A 104 -32.92 28.13 9.36
C PRO A 104 -32.36 27.13 10.38
N ASN A 105 -32.02 25.91 9.94
CA ASN A 105 -31.63 24.79 10.80
C ASN A 105 -30.17 24.34 10.57
N GLY A 106 -29.33 25.22 10.02
CA GLY A 106 -27.97 24.88 9.59
C GLY A 106 -27.81 24.99 8.07
N LEU A 107 -26.78 24.35 7.55
CA LEU A 107 -26.54 24.30 6.10
C LEU A 107 -27.57 23.37 5.43
N ARG A 108 -27.94 23.67 4.19
CA ARG A 108 -28.79 22.82 3.35
C ARG A 108 -28.31 22.89 1.91
N GLU A 109 -28.54 21.83 1.15
CA GLU A 109 -28.26 21.88 -0.28
C GLU A 109 -29.14 22.96 -0.96
N ILE A 110 -28.47 23.83 -1.72
CA ILE A 110 -29.09 24.88 -2.53
C ILE A 110 -28.76 24.73 -4.01
N PHE A 111 -27.81 23.85 -4.36
CA PHE A 111 -27.44 23.47 -5.72
C PHE A 111 -26.87 22.04 -5.70
N GLY A 112 -27.19 21.24 -6.71
CA GLY A 112 -26.62 19.91 -6.92
C GLY A 112 -26.73 19.55 -8.38
N ASP A 113 -25.61 19.44 -9.10
CA ASP A 113 -25.59 19.06 -10.51
C ASP A 113 -24.19 18.57 -10.95
N ASN A 114 -24.13 17.88 -12.08
CA ASN A 114 -22.88 17.58 -12.76
C ASN A 114 -22.41 18.79 -13.58
N VAL A 115 -21.23 19.30 -13.24
CA VAL A 115 -20.63 20.45 -13.92
C VAL A 115 -19.18 20.14 -14.29
N ARG A 116 -18.65 20.86 -15.28
CA ARG A 116 -17.24 20.73 -15.71
C ARG A 116 -16.27 21.57 -14.88
N GLY A 117 -16.78 22.14 -13.79
CA GLY A 117 -16.10 23.06 -12.90
C GLY A 117 -17.07 24.12 -12.39
N TRP A 118 -16.58 25.00 -11.53
CA TRP A 118 -17.32 26.17 -11.09
C TRP A 118 -16.36 27.31 -10.75
N SER A 119 -16.90 28.52 -10.66
CA SER A 119 -16.19 29.64 -10.06
C SER A 119 -17.17 30.63 -9.42
N ALA A 120 -16.72 31.30 -8.37
CA ALA A 120 -17.39 32.50 -7.89
C ALA A 120 -17.11 33.65 -8.85
N THR A 121 -18.15 34.35 -9.29
CA THR A 121 -18.03 35.50 -10.22
C THR A 121 -18.64 36.76 -9.64
N ASP A 122 -18.13 37.93 -10.02
CA ASP A 122 -18.69 39.23 -9.63
C ASP A 122 -19.78 39.66 -10.64
N LEU A 123 -21.00 39.78 -10.15
CA LEU A 123 -22.17 40.26 -10.91
C LEU A 123 -22.28 41.79 -10.90
N GLY A 124 -21.31 42.47 -10.28
CA GLY A 124 -21.27 43.91 -10.07
C GLY A 124 -21.95 44.36 -8.79
N ARG A 125 -21.58 45.56 -8.33
CA ARG A 125 -22.09 46.18 -7.09
C ARG A 125 -21.85 45.33 -5.84
N GLY A 126 -20.76 44.55 -5.83
CA GLY A 126 -20.40 43.66 -4.73
C GLY A 126 -21.28 42.41 -4.63
N ARG A 127 -22.11 42.12 -5.63
CA ARG A 127 -22.89 40.89 -5.69
C ARG A 127 -22.08 39.78 -6.34
N LYS A 128 -22.02 38.64 -5.68
CA LYS A 128 -21.43 37.42 -6.20
C LYS A 128 -22.47 36.56 -6.93
N GLY A 129 -21.98 35.76 -7.85
CA GLY A 129 -22.72 34.73 -8.56
C GLY A 129 -21.89 33.46 -8.70
N LEU A 130 -22.53 32.44 -9.24
CA LEU A 130 -21.93 31.15 -9.55
C LEU A 130 -21.81 31.03 -11.06
N GLU A 131 -20.61 30.79 -11.57
CA GLU A 131 -20.40 30.46 -12.97
C GLU A 131 -20.08 28.97 -13.11
N ILE A 132 -20.84 28.26 -13.96
CA ILE A 132 -20.70 26.81 -14.18
C ILE A 132 -20.61 26.49 -15.69
N PRO A 133 -19.52 25.88 -16.16
CA PRO A 133 -19.48 25.22 -17.46
C PRO A 133 -20.26 23.90 -17.44
N ILE A 134 -21.24 23.79 -18.33
CA ILE A 134 -22.12 22.63 -18.57
C ILE A 134 -22.02 22.16 -20.04
N HIS A 135 -22.78 21.13 -20.40
CA HIS A 135 -22.83 20.60 -21.77
C HIS A 135 -23.25 21.65 -22.81
N GLY A 136 -22.54 21.67 -23.94
CA GLY A 136 -22.74 22.59 -25.06
C GLY A 136 -24.15 22.53 -25.67
N THR A 137 -24.86 21.42 -25.50
CA THR A 137 -26.26 21.25 -25.91
C THR A 137 -27.20 22.29 -25.26
N ALA A 138 -26.89 22.78 -24.05
CA ALA A 138 -27.65 23.85 -23.40
C ALA A 138 -27.57 25.20 -24.14
N CYS A 139 -26.54 25.37 -24.98
CA CYS A 139 -26.34 26.52 -25.86
C CYS A 139 -26.59 26.19 -27.35
N GLY A 140 -27.18 25.02 -27.67
CA GLY A 140 -27.40 24.56 -29.05
C GLY A 140 -26.15 24.02 -29.76
N GLY A 141 -25.07 23.75 -29.02
CA GLY A 141 -23.83 23.18 -29.52
C GLY A 141 -23.74 21.65 -29.37
N ALA A 142 -22.57 21.10 -29.67
CA ALA A 142 -22.27 19.69 -29.44
C ALA A 142 -22.07 19.39 -27.95
N GLY A 143 -22.36 18.17 -27.51
CA GLY A 143 -22.21 17.78 -26.09
C GLY A 143 -20.77 17.91 -25.58
N ALA A 144 -19.76 17.76 -26.43
CA ALA A 144 -18.36 17.95 -26.07
C ALA A 144 -18.01 19.43 -25.80
N GLU A 145 -18.75 20.38 -26.37
CA GLU A 145 -18.53 21.80 -26.17
C GLU A 145 -19.00 22.24 -24.77
N ALA A 146 -18.47 23.33 -24.25
CA ALA A 146 -18.88 23.97 -23.02
C ALA A 146 -19.88 25.10 -23.30
N CYS A 147 -21.00 25.04 -22.60
CA CYS A 147 -21.95 26.14 -22.43
C CYS A 147 -21.82 26.62 -20.99
N VAL A 148 -21.67 27.91 -20.77
CA VAL A 148 -21.49 28.49 -19.44
C VAL A 148 -22.79 29.13 -18.99
N GLU A 149 -23.17 28.86 -17.74
CA GLU A 149 -24.24 29.56 -17.05
C GLU A 149 -23.68 30.39 -15.91
N THR A 150 -24.10 31.64 -15.85
CA THR A 150 -23.92 32.51 -14.70
C THR A 150 -25.23 32.59 -13.94
N LEU A 151 -25.20 32.18 -12.68
CA LEU A 151 -26.36 32.09 -11.80
C LEU A 151 -26.23 33.11 -10.65
N ALA A 152 -27.36 33.67 -10.25
CA ALA A 152 -27.47 34.51 -9.07
C ALA A 152 -28.46 33.92 -8.08
N TRP A 153 -28.08 33.85 -6.81
CA TRP A 153 -29.01 33.49 -5.76
C TRP A 153 -29.99 34.64 -5.49
N ASN A 154 -31.29 34.34 -5.45
CA ASN A 154 -32.34 35.34 -5.16
C ASN A 154 -32.94 35.21 -3.75
N GLY A 155 -32.31 34.42 -2.87
CA GLY A 155 -32.83 34.09 -1.54
C GLY A 155 -33.63 32.78 -1.49
N ARG A 156 -34.09 32.26 -2.63
CA ARG A 156 -34.89 31.03 -2.72
C ARG A 156 -34.36 30.02 -3.71
N LYS A 157 -33.88 30.47 -4.87
CA LYS A 157 -33.36 29.64 -5.96
C LYS A 157 -32.27 30.39 -6.72
N TRP A 158 -31.56 29.65 -7.56
CA TRP A 158 -30.65 30.20 -8.56
C TRP A 158 -31.44 30.72 -9.76
N ASP A 159 -31.25 31.99 -10.09
CA ASP A 159 -31.75 32.61 -11.32
C ASP A 159 -30.62 32.69 -12.35
N LEU A 160 -30.91 32.26 -13.58
CA LEU A 160 -29.99 32.39 -14.71
C LEU A 160 -29.84 33.87 -15.08
N VAL A 161 -28.62 34.40 -14.90
CA VAL A 161 -28.26 35.77 -15.29
C VAL A 161 -27.82 35.80 -16.74
N LYS A 162 -26.96 34.87 -17.13
CA LYS A 162 -26.37 34.81 -18.47
C LYS A 162 -26.10 33.36 -18.84
N ARG A 163 -26.35 33.01 -20.10
CA ARG A 163 -25.88 31.77 -20.71
C ARG A 163 -25.11 32.10 -21.98
N TYR A 164 -23.93 31.52 -22.15
CA TYR A 164 -23.10 31.74 -23.34
C TYR A 164 -22.24 30.54 -23.66
N ARG A 165 -21.90 30.36 -24.94
CA ARG A 165 -20.99 29.31 -25.38
C ARG A 165 -19.55 29.77 -25.18
N TRP A 166 -18.67 28.89 -24.71
CA TRP A 166 -17.23 29.18 -24.72
C TRP A 166 -16.73 29.37 -26.15
N THR A 167 -15.94 30.41 -26.33
CA THR A 167 -15.18 30.69 -27.55
C THR A 167 -13.86 29.91 -27.53
N ASP A 168 -13.19 29.80 -28.69
CA ASP A 168 -11.84 29.20 -28.77
C ASP A 168 -10.83 29.89 -27.84
N ALA A 169 -11.00 31.20 -27.63
CA ALA A 169 -10.17 31.96 -26.69
C ALA A 169 -10.41 31.52 -25.23
N ASP A 170 -11.65 31.21 -24.86
CA ASP A 170 -12.01 30.72 -23.53
C ASP A 170 -11.42 29.32 -23.30
N TYR A 171 -11.53 28.41 -24.27
CA TYR A 171 -10.88 27.10 -24.19
C TYR A 171 -9.36 27.23 -24.05
N ALA A 172 -8.73 28.11 -24.83
CA ALA A 172 -7.29 28.33 -24.74
C ALA A 172 -6.89 28.92 -23.38
N ALA A 173 -7.72 29.79 -22.79
CA ALA A 173 -7.50 30.31 -21.45
C ALA A 173 -7.64 29.22 -20.39
N GLU A 174 -8.66 28.37 -20.49
CA GLU A 174 -8.88 27.26 -19.59
C GLU A 174 -7.75 26.22 -19.67
N GLN A 175 -7.33 25.84 -20.87
CA GLN A 175 -6.20 24.94 -21.07
C GLN A 175 -4.91 25.50 -20.47
N ARG A 176 -4.66 26.82 -20.59
CA ARG A 176 -3.52 27.46 -19.92
C ARG A 176 -3.66 27.43 -18.40
N ARG A 177 -4.87 27.64 -17.86
CA ARG A 177 -5.14 27.55 -16.42
C ARG A 177 -4.90 26.14 -15.91
N GLN A 178 -5.41 25.12 -16.59
CA GLN A 178 -5.20 23.71 -16.25
C GLN A 178 -3.73 23.32 -16.35
N ALA A 179 -3.03 23.73 -17.42
CA ALA A 179 -1.60 23.50 -17.56
C ALA A 179 -0.78 24.18 -16.45
N ALA A 180 -1.19 25.37 -16.00
CA ALA A 180 -0.56 26.08 -14.88
C ALA A 180 -0.90 25.47 -13.51
N ALA A 181 -2.09 24.87 -13.36
CA ALA A 181 -2.50 24.14 -12.17
C ALA A 181 -1.83 22.75 -12.06
N GLY A 182 -1.21 22.26 -13.15
CA GLY A 182 -0.73 20.89 -13.27
C GLY A 182 -1.86 19.95 -13.72
N SER A 183 -1.51 18.93 -14.50
CA SER A 183 -2.49 17.90 -14.88
C SER A 183 -2.84 17.06 -13.65
N PRO A 184 -4.14 16.83 -13.32
CA PRO A 184 -4.53 15.87 -12.30
C PRO A 184 -4.28 14.42 -12.75
N ASP A 185 -4.15 14.19 -14.06
CA ASP A 185 -4.08 12.86 -14.62
C ASP A 185 -2.64 12.38 -14.77
N MET A 186 -2.38 11.35 -13.98
CA MET A 186 -1.13 10.65 -13.71
C MET A 186 -0.17 11.37 -12.75
N PRO A 187 0.10 10.76 -11.58
CA PRO A 187 1.23 11.18 -10.78
C PRO A 187 2.51 11.21 -11.63
N PRO A 188 3.48 12.08 -11.31
CA PRO A 188 4.73 12.16 -12.05
C PRO A 188 5.35 10.77 -12.18
N GLN A 189 5.39 10.24 -13.40
CA GLN A 189 6.11 9.01 -13.68
C GLN A 189 7.59 9.29 -13.41
N HIS A 190 8.13 8.68 -12.36
CA HIS A 190 9.53 8.85 -12.02
C HIS A 190 10.35 7.67 -12.56
N GLU A 191 11.52 7.95 -13.09
CA GLU A 191 12.38 6.95 -13.76
C GLU A 191 13.18 6.08 -12.78
N ALA A 192 12.77 6.01 -11.51
CA ALA A 192 13.54 5.24 -10.54
C ALA A 192 13.58 3.76 -10.94
N ARG A 193 14.71 3.13 -10.64
CA ARG A 193 14.95 1.72 -10.96
C ARG A 193 15.22 0.96 -9.68
N TRP A 194 14.74 -0.27 -9.66
CA TRP A 194 15.09 -1.21 -8.61
C TRP A 194 16.55 -1.62 -8.75
N GLN A 195 17.24 -1.64 -7.62
CA GLN A 195 18.63 -2.00 -7.49
C GLN A 195 18.78 -3.06 -6.43
N PHE A 196 19.68 -4.01 -6.67
CA PHE A 196 20.09 -5.00 -5.70
C PHE A 196 21.46 -4.65 -5.13
N GLY A 197 21.64 -4.83 -3.82
CA GLY A 197 22.90 -4.62 -3.14
C GLY A 197 23.03 -5.45 -1.87
N GLY A 198 24.28 -5.57 -1.38
CA GLY A 198 24.60 -6.34 -0.18
C GLY A 198 24.76 -7.85 -0.44
N SER A 199 24.84 -8.62 0.64
CA SER A 199 25.05 -10.07 0.61
C SER A 199 24.53 -10.73 1.89
N GLY A 200 24.12 -12.00 1.79
CA GLY A 200 23.57 -12.77 2.91
C GLY A 200 22.39 -12.04 3.57
N ALA A 201 22.34 -12.04 4.91
CA ALA A 201 21.26 -11.39 5.67
C ALA A 201 21.18 -9.87 5.50
N GLY A 202 22.25 -9.22 5.01
CA GLY A 202 22.30 -7.78 4.74
C GLY A 202 21.91 -7.40 3.31
N ALA A 203 21.45 -8.36 2.50
CA ALA A 203 21.03 -8.10 1.13
C ALA A 203 19.71 -7.32 1.07
N VAL A 204 19.61 -6.44 0.08
CA VAL A 204 18.44 -5.59 -0.17
C VAL A 204 18.16 -5.47 -1.66
N ALA A 205 16.88 -5.37 -2.01
CA ALA A 205 16.41 -4.95 -3.33
C ALA A 205 15.49 -3.74 -3.15
N ALA A 206 15.88 -2.57 -3.63
CA ALA A 206 15.14 -1.34 -3.35
C ALA A 206 15.12 -0.39 -4.55
N THR A 207 14.11 0.46 -4.59
CA THR A 207 14.07 1.64 -5.43
C THR A 207 14.21 2.89 -4.56
N THR A 208 14.93 3.89 -5.07
CA THR A 208 15.16 5.18 -4.42
C THR A 208 14.77 6.31 -5.37
N GLY A 209 14.46 7.48 -4.82
CA GLY A 209 14.05 8.64 -5.63
C GLY A 209 12.55 8.71 -5.93
N HIS A 210 11.72 7.91 -5.26
CA HIS A 210 10.26 8.08 -5.27
C HIS A 210 9.88 9.42 -4.62
N PRO A 211 8.86 10.16 -5.08
CA PRO A 211 8.51 11.47 -4.52
C PRO A 211 8.15 11.44 -3.02
N GLU A 212 7.43 10.42 -2.57
CA GLU A 212 6.93 10.24 -1.20
C GLU A 212 7.81 9.33 -0.33
N PHE A 213 8.74 8.58 -0.92
CA PHE A 213 9.61 7.64 -0.19
C PHE A 213 11.09 7.93 -0.46
N ALA A 214 11.90 7.97 0.59
CA ALA A 214 13.35 7.99 0.45
C ALA A 214 13.85 6.66 -0.12
N ALA A 215 13.22 5.56 0.31
CA ALA A 215 13.39 4.23 -0.24
C ALA A 215 12.11 3.40 -0.06
N LEU A 216 11.81 2.58 -1.05
CA LEU A 216 10.86 1.47 -0.95
C LEU A 216 11.61 0.22 -1.42
N GLY A 217 11.60 -0.83 -0.62
CA GLY A 217 12.35 -2.02 -0.97
C GLY A 217 12.06 -3.23 -0.12
N LEU A 218 12.78 -4.28 -0.43
CA LEU A 218 12.72 -5.59 0.19
C LEU A 218 14.08 -5.92 0.81
N ARG A 219 14.07 -6.61 1.94
CA ARG A 219 15.28 -7.09 2.63
C ARG A 219 15.03 -8.46 3.27
N CYS A 220 16.10 -9.18 3.58
CA CYS A 220 15.95 -10.46 4.24
C CYS A 220 15.31 -10.34 5.63
N GLN A 221 14.36 -11.24 5.91
CA GLN A 221 13.80 -11.40 7.23
C GLN A 221 14.71 -12.34 8.06
N PRO A 222 15.04 -11.98 9.32
CA PRO A 222 15.76 -12.88 10.22
C PRO A 222 15.03 -14.21 10.35
N GLY A 223 15.76 -15.31 10.24
CA GLY A 223 15.18 -16.64 10.28
C GLY A 223 14.31 -17.01 9.10
N GLY A 224 14.42 -16.37 7.92
CA GLY A 224 13.79 -16.78 6.65
C GLY A 224 12.70 -15.84 6.14
N GLY A 225 12.58 -15.74 4.81
CA GLY A 225 11.62 -14.86 4.13
C GLY A 225 12.14 -13.44 3.86
N VAL A 226 11.22 -12.55 3.51
CA VAL A 226 11.52 -11.19 3.06
C VAL A 226 10.58 -10.19 3.74
N TYR A 227 11.16 -9.09 4.22
CA TYR A 227 10.42 -7.92 4.66
C TYR A 227 10.34 -6.88 3.55
N MET A 228 9.16 -6.28 3.39
CA MET A 228 9.07 -4.97 2.75
C MET A 228 9.42 -3.89 3.78
N THR A 229 10.20 -2.90 3.34
CA THR A 229 10.55 -1.71 4.10
C THR A 229 10.24 -0.47 3.28
N LEU A 230 9.65 0.52 3.93
CA LEU A 230 9.30 1.81 3.38
C LEU A 230 9.86 2.90 4.29
N VAL A 231 10.63 3.81 3.71
CA VAL A 231 11.23 4.96 4.38
C VAL A 231 10.50 6.21 3.91
N PRO A 232 9.53 6.73 4.67
CA PRO A 232 8.70 7.85 4.23
C PRO A 232 9.48 9.17 4.21
N LYS A 233 9.17 10.04 3.26
CA LYS A 233 9.63 11.44 3.24
C LYS A 233 8.67 12.34 4.03
N PRO A 234 9.13 13.54 4.46
CA PRO A 234 8.25 14.56 5.01
C PRO A 234 7.10 14.88 4.04
N GLY A 235 5.87 14.96 4.55
CA GLY A 235 4.68 15.31 3.77
C GLY A 235 3.70 14.15 3.55
N LEU A 236 4.14 12.90 3.68
CA LEU A 236 3.23 11.76 3.70
C LEU A 236 2.46 11.72 5.03
N SER A 237 1.15 11.50 4.96
CA SER A 237 0.34 11.26 6.16
C SER A 237 0.68 9.89 6.76
N LEU A 238 1.19 9.88 7.99
CA LEU A 238 1.63 8.68 8.70
C LEU A 238 0.63 8.27 9.79
N PRO A 239 0.47 6.96 10.04
CA PRO A 239 -0.42 6.47 11.09
C PRO A 239 0.07 6.89 12.49
N PRO A 240 -0.83 7.01 13.48
CA PRO A 240 -0.45 7.14 14.88
C PRO A 240 0.45 5.97 15.34
N ALA A 241 1.26 6.20 16.37
CA ALA A 241 2.14 5.17 16.92
C ALA A 241 1.36 3.89 17.28
N GLY A 242 1.89 2.73 16.86
CA GLY A 242 1.28 1.42 17.08
C GLY A 242 0.15 1.06 16.11
N ARG A 243 -0.20 1.93 15.15
CA ARG A 243 -1.11 1.60 14.05
C ARG A 243 -0.31 1.28 12.77
N PRO A 244 -0.82 0.37 11.92
CA PRO A 244 -0.14 0.04 10.67
C PRO A 244 -0.31 1.16 9.64
N LEU A 245 0.69 1.30 8.77
CA LEU A 245 0.57 1.96 7.48
C LEU A 245 0.12 0.90 6.47
N LEU A 246 -0.98 1.15 5.77
CA LEU A 246 -1.42 0.30 4.67
C LEU A 246 -0.98 0.94 3.35
N VAL A 247 -0.45 0.14 2.44
CA VAL A 247 -0.09 0.58 1.08
C VAL A 247 -0.71 -0.41 0.11
N ASN A 248 -1.60 0.06 -0.76
CA ASN A 248 -2.17 -0.76 -1.81
C ASN A 248 -1.44 -0.52 -3.12
N PHE A 249 -1.13 -1.62 -3.80
CA PHE A 249 -0.47 -1.68 -5.08
C PHE A 249 -1.48 -2.16 -6.11
N THR A 250 -1.62 -1.44 -7.21
CA THR A 250 -2.53 -1.82 -8.30
C THR A 250 -1.75 -1.92 -9.61
N GLY A 251 -1.94 -3.02 -10.35
CA GLY A 251 -1.34 -3.22 -11.67
C GLY A 251 -1.88 -2.24 -12.72
N SER A 252 -1.02 -1.85 -13.65
CA SER A 252 -1.31 -0.83 -14.67
C SER A 252 -2.36 -1.26 -15.70
N GLU A 253 -2.47 -2.57 -15.97
CA GLU A 253 -3.47 -3.12 -16.89
C GLU A 253 -4.86 -3.33 -16.24
N GLY A 254 -4.98 -3.06 -14.94
CA GLY A 254 -6.20 -3.25 -14.16
C GLY A 254 -6.53 -4.73 -13.89
N GLY A 255 -7.06 -5.02 -12.70
CA GLY A 255 -7.59 -6.35 -12.36
C GLY A 255 -6.83 -7.12 -11.28
N TYR A 256 -5.64 -6.66 -10.89
CA TYR A 256 -4.92 -7.18 -9.72
C TYR A 256 -4.51 -6.04 -8.81
N ASP A 257 -4.93 -6.11 -7.55
CA ASP A 257 -4.45 -5.26 -6.49
C ASP A 257 -4.09 -6.08 -5.25
N ALA A 258 -3.20 -5.53 -4.42
CA ALA A 258 -2.82 -6.14 -3.16
C ALA A 258 -2.41 -5.07 -2.15
N THR A 259 -2.71 -5.30 -0.88
CA THR A 259 -2.41 -4.36 0.20
C THR A 259 -1.31 -4.89 1.10
N GLN A 260 -0.19 -4.18 1.16
CA GLN A 260 0.84 -4.39 2.15
C GLN A 260 0.45 -3.72 3.47
N THR A 261 0.59 -4.46 4.57
CA THR A 261 0.51 -3.92 5.93
C THR A 261 1.91 -3.74 6.49
N LEU A 262 2.26 -2.53 6.96
CA LEU A 262 3.58 -2.22 7.52
C LEU A 262 3.44 -1.62 8.92
N MET A 263 4.30 -2.06 9.83
CA MET A 263 4.39 -1.52 11.19
C MET A 263 5.61 -0.62 11.32
N GLN A 264 5.49 0.44 12.12
CA GLN A 264 6.63 1.29 12.44
C GLN A 264 7.71 0.47 13.15
N GLU A 265 8.96 0.55 12.68
CA GLU A 265 10.09 -0.08 13.33
C GLU A 265 10.38 0.59 14.68
N PRO A 266 10.64 -0.20 15.76
CA PRO A 266 10.94 0.36 17.07
C PRO A 266 12.11 1.35 17.02
N GLY A 267 11.86 2.59 17.45
CA GLY A 267 12.87 3.65 17.51
C GLY A 267 13.29 4.23 16.15
N LYS A 268 12.57 3.92 15.06
CA LYS A 268 12.85 4.46 13.71
C LYS A 268 11.60 5.09 13.09
N SER A 269 11.82 5.87 12.03
CA SER A 269 10.78 6.40 11.16
C SER A 269 10.31 5.42 10.08
N ASP A 270 11.01 4.29 9.96
CA ASP A 270 10.80 3.33 8.88
C ASP A 270 9.61 2.42 9.20
N PHE A 271 8.93 1.98 8.16
CA PHE A 271 7.83 1.03 8.26
C PHE A 271 8.25 -0.29 7.61
N SER A 272 8.03 -1.41 8.30
CA SER A 272 8.34 -2.73 7.74
C SER A 272 7.31 -3.78 8.11
N GLY A 273 7.23 -4.82 7.29
CA GLY A 273 6.33 -5.95 7.51
C GLY A 273 6.67 -7.10 6.56
N THR A 274 6.23 -8.31 6.91
CA THR A 274 6.34 -9.48 6.03
C THR A 274 5.69 -9.15 4.71
N ILE A 275 6.37 -9.40 3.60
CA ILE A 275 5.83 -9.10 2.28
C ILE A 275 4.53 -9.87 2.05
N ASP A 276 3.48 -9.17 1.59
CA ASP A 276 2.25 -9.80 1.15
C ASP A 276 2.49 -10.54 -0.19
N PRO A 277 2.06 -11.81 -0.35
CA PRO A 277 2.31 -12.57 -1.58
C PRO A 277 1.71 -11.93 -2.83
N GLY A 278 0.55 -11.27 -2.74
CA GLY A 278 -0.05 -10.55 -3.86
C GLY A 278 0.79 -9.35 -4.26
N VAL A 279 1.30 -8.60 -3.27
CA VAL A 279 2.24 -7.49 -3.52
C VAL A 279 3.54 -7.99 -4.14
N GLU A 280 4.10 -9.09 -3.65
CA GLU A 280 5.28 -9.68 -4.27
C GLU A 280 5.03 -10.07 -5.72
N GLY A 281 3.89 -10.72 -6.00
CA GLY A 281 3.47 -11.09 -7.35
C GLY A 281 3.40 -9.89 -8.29
N LEU A 282 2.84 -8.77 -7.83
CA LEU A 282 2.82 -7.51 -8.58
C LEU A 282 4.24 -6.97 -8.81
N LEU A 283 5.11 -6.98 -7.80
CA LEU A 283 6.47 -6.46 -7.91
C LEU A 283 7.36 -7.24 -8.89
N ILE A 284 7.14 -8.54 -9.06
CA ILE A 284 7.91 -9.39 -10.00
C ILE A 284 7.17 -9.67 -11.31
N GLY A 285 5.96 -9.11 -11.45
CA GLY A 285 5.03 -9.33 -12.54
C GLY A 285 5.47 -8.74 -13.88
N ALA A 286 4.55 -8.72 -14.83
CA ALA A 286 4.79 -8.22 -16.19
C ALA A 286 4.56 -6.71 -16.32
N ASP A 287 3.90 -6.08 -15.35
CA ASP A 287 3.65 -4.65 -15.32
C ASP A 287 4.96 -3.84 -15.36
N THR A 288 4.92 -2.69 -16.04
CA THR A 288 6.04 -1.73 -16.03
C THR A 288 6.06 -0.85 -14.78
N GLY A 289 4.97 -0.85 -14.02
CA GLY A 289 4.86 -0.20 -12.73
C GLY A 289 3.45 -0.24 -12.16
N LEU A 290 3.29 0.35 -10.98
CA LEU A 290 2.14 0.17 -10.11
C LEU A 290 1.61 1.51 -9.63
N ASP A 291 0.29 1.66 -9.61
CA ASP A 291 -0.36 2.76 -8.90
C ASP A 291 -0.37 2.47 -7.41
N LEU A 292 -0.05 3.49 -6.62
CA LEU A 292 0.04 3.38 -5.17
C LEU A 292 -0.99 4.28 -4.50
N ILE A 293 -1.69 3.71 -3.52
CA ILE A 293 -2.45 4.50 -2.52
C ILE A 293 -2.04 4.05 -1.13
N ALA A 294 -2.08 4.95 -0.15
CA ALA A 294 -1.76 4.63 1.24
C ALA A 294 -2.85 5.05 2.21
N SER A 295 -2.97 4.33 3.32
CA SER A 295 -3.87 4.67 4.42
C SER A 295 -3.14 4.67 5.75
N ALA A 296 -3.19 5.81 6.43
CA ALA A 296 -2.75 6.00 7.81
C ALA A 296 -3.87 5.70 8.84
N GLY A 297 -5.12 5.64 8.37
CA GLY A 297 -6.33 5.49 9.20
C GLY A 297 -6.84 4.05 9.29
N GLY A 298 -6.01 3.04 9.03
CA GLY A 298 -6.43 1.63 9.06
C GLY A 298 -7.34 1.23 7.89
N GLY A 299 -7.21 1.89 6.75
CA GLY A 299 -7.99 1.60 5.54
C GLY A 299 -9.25 2.45 5.42
N ASP A 300 -9.47 3.38 6.35
CA ASP A 300 -10.66 4.21 6.35
C ASP A 300 -10.70 5.21 5.18
N GLU A 301 -9.58 5.92 4.99
CA GLU A 301 -9.39 6.90 3.94
C GLU A 301 -8.04 6.61 3.30
N TRP A 302 -7.96 6.79 1.98
CA TRP A 302 -6.78 6.49 1.19
C TRP A 302 -6.30 7.76 0.50
N GLN A 303 -5.00 7.97 0.54
CA GLN A 303 -4.31 9.02 -0.17
C GLN A 303 -3.65 8.43 -1.41
N GLU A 304 -3.86 9.06 -2.55
CA GLU A 304 -3.14 8.74 -3.77
C GLU A 304 -1.66 9.14 -3.65
N LEU A 305 -0.78 8.24 -4.10
CA LEU A 305 0.65 8.44 -4.10
C LEU A 305 1.17 8.39 -5.54
N SER A 306 2.44 8.77 -5.70
CA SER A 306 3.11 8.63 -6.98
C SER A 306 3.24 7.18 -7.43
N TYR A 307 3.22 7.01 -8.74
CA TYR A 307 3.41 5.72 -9.42
C TYR A 307 4.77 5.10 -9.08
N LEU A 308 4.80 3.79 -8.89
CA LEU A 308 6.00 3.01 -8.62
C LEU A 308 6.51 2.31 -9.89
N SER A 309 7.65 2.76 -10.40
CA SER A 309 8.36 2.06 -11.49
C SER A 309 8.83 0.66 -11.06
N LEU A 310 8.58 -0.34 -11.91
CA LEU A 310 9.08 -1.72 -11.76
C LEU A 310 10.32 -2.00 -12.62
N ALA A 311 10.95 -0.97 -13.20
CA ALA A 311 12.16 -1.15 -13.98
C ALA A 311 13.27 -1.83 -13.14
N GLY A 312 13.60 -3.07 -13.51
CA GLY A 312 14.62 -3.90 -12.85
C GLY A 312 14.16 -4.66 -11.60
N SER A 313 12.88 -4.56 -11.20
CA SER A 313 12.36 -5.16 -9.96
C SER A 313 12.55 -6.67 -9.92
N THR A 314 12.12 -7.38 -10.96
CA THR A 314 12.19 -8.84 -11.05
C THR A 314 13.62 -9.36 -10.86
N ALA A 315 14.61 -8.74 -11.51
CA ALA A 315 16.00 -9.14 -11.40
C ALA A 315 16.57 -8.86 -9.99
N ALA A 316 16.25 -7.70 -9.42
CA ALA A 316 16.71 -7.33 -8.09
C ALA A 316 16.11 -8.22 -7.00
N ILE A 317 14.80 -8.49 -7.07
CA ILE A 317 14.07 -9.31 -6.09
C ILE A 317 14.50 -10.78 -6.18
N ARG A 318 14.71 -11.33 -7.39
CA ARG A 318 15.27 -12.69 -7.54
C ARG A 318 16.67 -12.81 -6.92
N SER A 319 17.52 -11.81 -7.12
CA SER A 319 18.85 -11.77 -6.51
C SER A 319 18.77 -11.71 -4.99
N LEU A 320 17.85 -10.91 -4.45
CA LEU A 320 17.58 -10.84 -3.02
C LEU A 320 17.13 -12.19 -2.45
N ARG A 321 16.16 -12.85 -3.09
CA ARG A 321 15.62 -14.15 -2.64
C ARG A 321 16.74 -15.18 -2.45
N GLN A 322 17.63 -15.29 -3.43
CA GLN A 322 18.79 -16.18 -3.33
C GLN A 322 19.67 -15.90 -2.11
N GLN A 323 19.89 -14.62 -1.77
CA GLN A 323 20.66 -14.24 -0.58
C GLN A 323 19.92 -14.57 0.72
N CYS A 324 18.61 -14.34 0.78
CA CYS A 324 17.82 -14.57 1.98
C CYS A 324 17.69 -16.06 2.30
N ASP A 325 17.43 -16.89 1.30
CA ASP A 325 17.34 -18.34 1.47
C ASP A 325 18.69 -18.91 1.95
N GLY A 326 19.80 -18.45 1.35
CA GLY A 326 21.14 -18.82 1.76
C GLY A 326 21.48 -18.39 3.20
N ALA A 327 21.08 -17.18 3.59
CA ALA A 327 21.28 -16.68 4.95
C ALA A 327 20.48 -17.47 5.98
N ALA A 328 19.22 -17.82 5.67
CA ALA A 328 18.36 -18.62 6.53
C ALA A 328 18.89 -20.04 6.73
N GLY A 329 19.44 -20.66 5.67
CA GLY A 329 20.12 -21.95 5.74
C GLY A 329 21.39 -21.91 6.59
N ALA A 330 22.17 -20.83 6.50
CA ALA A 330 23.36 -20.63 7.33
C ALA A 330 22.99 -20.46 8.82
N GLU A 331 21.93 -19.71 9.12
CA GLU A 331 21.42 -19.54 10.49
C GLU A 331 20.94 -20.86 11.09
N SER A 332 20.15 -21.64 10.33
CA SER A 332 19.70 -22.98 10.73
C SER A 332 20.89 -23.89 11.06
N SER A 333 21.92 -23.87 10.23
CA SER A 333 23.15 -24.64 10.43
C SER A 333 23.92 -24.21 11.69
N ALA A 334 23.96 -22.91 11.98
CA ALA A 334 24.56 -22.39 13.21
C ALA A 334 23.76 -22.81 14.47
N GLN A 335 22.43 -22.75 14.42
CA GLN A 335 21.55 -23.18 15.53
C GLN A 335 21.60 -24.69 15.78
N ALA A 336 21.93 -25.45 14.74
CA ALA A 336 22.13 -26.89 14.77
C ALA A 336 23.50 -27.32 15.32
N ALA A 337 24.44 -26.39 15.55
CA ALA A 337 25.78 -26.72 16.00
C ALA A 337 25.75 -27.56 17.28
N GLY A 338 26.43 -28.71 17.25
CA GLY A 338 26.48 -29.66 18.37
C GLY A 338 25.27 -30.60 18.48
N ARG A 339 24.23 -30.47 17.64
CA ARG A 339 23.11 -31.42 17.57
C ARG A 339 23.47 -32.62 16.69
N LYS A 340 23.02 -33.82 17.09
CA LYS A 340 23.32 -35.07 16.36
C LYS A 340 22.15 -35.47 15.44
N PRO A 341 22.40 -35.73 14.15
CA PRO A 341 21.39 -36.27 13.24
C PRO A 341 20.96 -37.67 13.63
N LEU A 342 19.68 -37.99 13.42
CA LEU A 342 19.09 -39.28 13.80
C LEU A 342 18.86 -40.17 12.59
N ALA A 343 19.27 -41.43 12.73
CA ALA A 343 18.89 -42.50 11.82
C ALA A 343 17.36 -42.75 11.86
N PRO A 344 16.76 -43.26 10.77
CA PRO A 344 17.41 -43.69 9.52
C PRO A 344 17.61 -42.56 8.49
N LEU A 345 17.00 -41.38 8.69
CA LEU A 345 17.06 -40.30 7.70
C LEU A 345 18.39 -39.54 7.68
N GLY A 346 19.13 -39.56 8.80
CA GLY A 346 20.41 -38.83 8.90
C GLY A 346 20.25 -37.32 8.97
N ILE A 347 19.08 -36.84 9.41
CA ILE A 347 18.75 -35.42 9.60
C ILE A 347 18.44 -35.13 11.07
N LEU A 348 18.42 -33.85 11.45
CA LEU A 348 18.06 -33.44 12.80
C LEU A 348 16.57 -33.65 13.09
N PRO A 349 16.21 -34.05 14.33
CA PRO A 349 14.82 -34.02 14.75
C PRO A 349 14.32 -32.57 14.85
N GLY A 350 13.08 -32.33 14.45
CA GLY A 350 12.46 -31.03 14.43
C GLY A 350 11.51 -30.86 13.25
N TYR A 351 11.39 -29.63 12.80
CA TYR A 351 10.50 -29.23 11.71
C TYR A 351 11.33 -28.76 10.53
N TYR A 352 10.85 -28.98 9.30
CA TYR A 352 11.48 -28.50 8.09
C TYR A 352 10.46 -27.67 7.31
N VAL A 353 10.76 -26.37 7.20
CA VAL A 353 9.92 -25.37 6.51
C VAL A 353 10.63 -24.93 5.23
N SER A 354 9.89 -24.37 4.28
CA SER A 354 10.50 -23.78 3.07
C SER A 354 11.57 -22.76 3.44
N GLU A 355 12.69 -22.73 2.72
CA GLU A 355 13.74 -21.72 2.96
C GLU A 355 13.25 -20.29 2.76
N SER A 356 12.25 -20.12 1.91
CA SER A 356 11.57 -18.85 1.65
C SER A 356 10.68 -18.37 2.80
N GLU A 357 10.54 -19.15 3.86
CA GLU A 357 9.60 -18.90 4.97
C GLU A 357 10.31 -18.83 6.32
N PRO A 358 9.84 -17.97 7.24
CA PRO A 358 10.30 -17.95 8.61
C PRO A 358 9.77 -19.14 9.43
N CYS A 359 10.59 -19.68 10.33
CA CYS A 359 10.16 -20.78 11.23
C CYS A 359 8.93 -20.40 12.07
N ALA A 360 8.79 -19.12 12.40
CA ALA A 360 7.68 -18.61 13.21
C ALA A 360 6.37 -18.43 12.42
N GLN A 361 6.40 -18.44 11.08
CA GLN A 361 5.23 -18.27 10.23
C GLN A 361 5.31 -19.12 8.96
N PRO A 362 5.34 -20.45 9.07
CA PRO A 362 5.20 -21.33 7.90
C PRO A 362 3.82 -21.13 7.26
N SER A 363 3.77 -21.13 5.93
CA SER A 363 2.57 -20.70 5.18
C SER A 363 1.51 -21.80 5.05
N PHE A 364 1.94 -23.03 4.76
CA PHE A 364 1.05 -24.14 4.43
C PHE A 364 1.42 -25.45 5.12
N GLU A 365 2.69 -25.85 5.08
CA GLU A 365 3.09 -27.17 5.55
C GLU A 365 4.54 -27.22 6.04
N ALA A 366 4.76 -27.90 7.16
CA ALA A 366 6.07 -28.22 7.71
C ALA A 366 6.26 -29.74 7.82
N LEU A 367 7.40 -30.26 7.37
CA LEU A 367 7.74 -31.66 7.60
C LEU A 367 8.25 -31.83 9.03
N PHE A 368 7.65 -32.71 9.81
CA PHE A 368 8.07 -33.07 11.15
C PHE A 368 8.84 -34.39 11.15
N TYR A 369 9.91 -34.46 11.94
CA TYR A 369 10.67 -35.69 12.18
C TYR A 369 11.20 -35.73 13.61
N ASP A 370 11.06 -36.87 14.31
CA ASP A 370 11.60 -37.06 15.67
C ASP A 370 12.55 -38.25 15.82
N GLY A 371 12.95 -38.88 14.71
CA GLY A 371 13.74 -40.11 14.71
C GLY A 371 12.91 -41.39 14.59
N LYS A 372 11.61 -41.34 14.90
CA LYS A 372 10.71 -42.50 14.85
C LYS A 372 9.46 -42.24 14.01
N ARG A 373 8.96 -41.01 14.06
CA ARG A 373 7.78 -40.53 13.36
C ARG A 373 8.18 -39.53 12.31
N LEU A 374 7.41 -39.52 11.24
CA LEU A 374 7.43 -38.51 10.20
C LEU A 374 6.03 -37.90 10.12
N GLY A 375 5.92 -36.68 9.60
CA GLY A 375 4.62 -36.13 9.31
C GLY A 375 4.64 -34.82 8.55
N LEU A 376 3.50 -34.49 7.95
CA LEU A 376 3.22 -33.20 7.37
C LEU A 376 2.27 -32.46 8.31
N VAL A 377 2.77 -31.38 8.90
CA VAL A 377 2.03 -30.53 9.82
C VAL A 377 1.51 -29.35 9.03
N ARG A 378 0.20 -29.05 9.12
CA ARG A 378 -0.47 -27.96 8.38
C ARG A 378 -1.17 -26.94 9.27
N GLY A 379 -0.79 -26.91 10.55
CA GLY A 379 -1.26 -25.90 11.50
C GLY A 379 -2.50 -26.27 12.29
N GLY A 380 -2.95 -27.53 12.24
CA GLY A 380 -3.89 -28.11 13.20
C GLY A 380 -5.37 -27.92 12.87
N GLY A 381 -5.75 -28.08 11.59
CA GLY A 381 -7.15 -28.16 11.17
C GLY A 381 -7.90 -29.34 11.80
N ALA A 382 -9.23 -29.30 11.74
CA ALA A 382 -10.07 -30.38 12.25
C ALA A 382 -9.79 -31.70 11.49
N PRO A 383 -9.96 -32.88 12.11
CA PRO A 383 -9.83 -34.15 11.41
C PRO A 383 -10.72 -34.19 10.15
N GLY A 384 -10.16 -34.60 9.01
CA GLY A 384 -10.80 -34.61 7.71
C GLY A 384 -10.80 -33.27 6.95
N SER A 385 -10.11 -32.23 7.46
CA SER A 385 -9.89 -30.98 6.73
C SER A 385 -8.56 -30.98 5.98
N ASP A 386 -8.43 -30.12 4.97
CA ASP A 386 -7.19 -29.95 4.21
C ASP A 386 -6.00 -29.46 5.08
N GLU A 387 -6.30 -28.94 6.27
CA GLU A 387 -5.36 -28.44 7.29
C GLU A 387 -5.03 -29.48 8.39
N GLU A 388 -5.55 -30.72 8.29
CA GLU A 388 -5.25 -31.79 9.25
C GLU A 388 -3.74 -32.12 9.25
N ASN A 389 -3.20 -32.40 10.44
CA ASN A 389 -1.83 -32.86 10.59
C ASN A 389 -1.73 -34.37 10.33
N PHE A 390 -0.85 -34.78 9.42
CA PHE A 390 -0.62 -36.19 9.11
C PHE A 390 0.68 -36.65 9.75
N ILE A 391 0.60 -37.37 10.87
CA ILE A 391 1.78 -37.83 11.62
C ILE A 391 1.65 -39.31 11.88
N GLY A 392 2.68 -40.05 11.52
CA GLY A 392 2.67 -41.51 11.60
C GLY A 392 4.07 -42.07 11.86
N PRO A 393 4.18 -43.40 12.00
CA PRO A 393 5.48 -44.05 12.00
C PRO A 393 6.24 -43.72 10.72
N LEU A 394 7.57 -43.55 10.83
CA LEU A 394 8.41 -43.26 9.66
C LEU A 394 8.33 -44.36 8.60
N GLY A 395 8.20 -45.61 9.04
CA GLY A 395 8.15 -46.75 8.14
C GLY A 395 9.52 -47.20 7.64
N LYS A 396 9.49 -47.98 6.56
CA LYS A 396 10.70 -48.40 5.86
C LYS A 396 11.30 -47.23 5.07
N VAL A 397 12.62 -47.04 5.20
CA VAL A 397 13.39 -46.07 4.42
C VAL A 397 14.27 -46.83 3.44
N GLU A 398 14.14 -46.51 2.15
CA GLU A 398 14.92 -47.11 1.08
C GLU A 398 15.85 -46.07 0.46
N ARG A 399 17.08 -46.44 0.13
CA ARG A 399 18.02 -45.53 -0.52
C ARG A 399 17.96 -45.72 -2.04
N SER A 400 17.64 -44.66 -2.77
CA SER A 400 17.65 -44.63 -4.24
C SER A 400 18.65 -43.57 -4.70
N GLY A 401 19.87 -43.98 -5.06
CA GLY A 401 20.94 -43.06 -5.43
C GLY A 401 21.28 -42.06 -4.30
N LYS A 402 21.08 -40.76 -4.56
CA LYS A 402 21.29 -39.66 -3.60
C LYS A 402 20.05 -39.34 -2.75
N ALA A 403 18.89 -39.93 -3.07
CA ALA A 403 17.64 -39.69 -2.39
C ALA A 403 17.23 -40.87 -1.48
N LEU A 404 16.32 -40.58 -0.56
CA LEU A 404 15.65 -41.52 0.31
C LEU A 404 14.20 -41.65 -0.16
N LEU A 405 13.79 -42.86 -0.51
CA LEU A 405 12.41 -43.19 -0.78
C LEU A 405 11.73 -43.57 0.55
N LEU A 406 10.54 -43.00 0.76
CA LEU A 406 9.67 -43.21 1.91
C LEU A 406 8.34 -43.78 1.39
N PRO A 407 8.27 -45.10 1.09
CA PRO A 407 7.15 -45.69 0.36
C PRO A 407 5.81 -45.50 1.06
N GLU A 408 5.79 -45.62 2.39
CA GLU A 408 4.59 -45.45 3.23
C GLU A 408 4.04 -44.03 3.20
N TRP A 409 4.89 -43.07 2.81
CA TRP A 409 4.54 -41.67 2.70
C TRP A 409 4.37 -41.22 1.25
N GLY A 410 4.67 -42.08 0.27
CA GLY A 410 4.71 -41.70 -1.15
C GLY A 410 5.68 -40.55 -1.44
N MET A 411 6.72 -40.38 -0.61
CA MET A 411 7.66 -39.26 -0.71
C MET A 411 9.03 -39.76 -1.14
N GLU A 412 9.68 -38.96 -1.98
CA GLU A 412 11.12 -39.04 -2.18
C GLU A 412 11.77 -37.80 -1.55
N MET A 413 12.89 -37.98 -0.87
CA MET A 413 13.56 -36.93 -0.11
C MET A 413 15.07 -36.97 -0.39
N SER A 414 15.60 -35.86 -0.87
CA SER A 414 17.04 -35.62 -0.97
C SER A 414 17.56 -34.93 0.28
N ILE A 415 18.60 -35.50 0.89
CA ILE A 415 19.30 -34.89 2.04
C ILE A 415 20.42 -34.00 1.51
N LEU A 416 20.25 -32.68 1.60
CA LEU A 416 21.26 -31.71 1.16
C LEU A 416 22.30 -31.46 2.27
N SER A 417 21.84 -31.44 3.52
CA SER A 417 22.66 -31.44 4.74
C SER A 417 21.82 -31.97 5.91
N PRO A 418 22.38 -32.18 7.11
CA PRO A 418 21.57 -32.59 8.26
C PRO A 418 20.49 -31.60 8.70
N THR A 419 20.56 -30.35 8.22
CA THR A 419 19.60 -29.27 8.47
C THR A 419 18.83 -28.87 7.23
N ARG A 420 19.06 -29.51 6.08
CA ARG A 420 18.50 -29.08 4.80
C ARG A 420 18.11 -30.28 3.95
N ILE A 421 16.86 -30.29 3.52
CA ILE A 421 16.28 -31.37 2.74
C ILE A 421 15.57 -30.81 1.52
N GLN A 422 15.26 -31.66 0.56
CA GLN A 422 14.38 -31.34 -0.55
C GLN A 422 13.43 -32.50 -0.77
N LEU A 423 12.13 -32.24 -0.78
CA LEU A 423 11.12 -33.23 -1.14
C LEU A 423 10.99 -33.24 -2.66
N THR A 424 10.99 -34.42 -3.27
CA THR A 424 10.98 -34.59 -4.73
C THR A 424 9.70 -35.29 -5.16
N ILE A 425 8.55 -34.77 -4.74
CA ILE A 425 7.25 -35.30 -5.17
C ILE A 425 6.98 -34.91 -6.65
N GLN A 426 7.62 -33.85 -7.17
CA GLN A 426 7.54 -33.40 -8.58
C GLN A 426 8.81 -32.66 -9.13
N ASP A 427 10.01 -32.93 -8.62
CA ASP A 427 11.28 -32.27 -9.03
C ASP A 427 11.36 -30.72 -8.92
N THR A 428 10.31 -30.05 -8.43
CA THR A 428 10.21 -28.58 -8.43
C THR A 428 10.04 -27.93 -7.05
N GLU A 429 9.97 -28.69 -5.96
CA GLU A 429 9.84 -28.08 -4.63
C GLU A 429 11.15 -27.41 -4.19
N ALA A 430 11.00 -26.22 -3.62
CA ALA A 430 12.11 -25.48 -3.02
C ALA A 430 12.71 -26.29 -1.84
N PRO A 431 14.03 -26.19 -1.60
CA PRO A 431 14.64 -26.78 -0.42
C PRO A 431 13.98 -26.30 0.87
N ARG A 432 13.96 -27.19 1.86
CA ARG A 432 13.45 -26.95 3.19
C ARG A 432 14.58 -26.98 4.19
N ARG A 433 14.52 -26.09 5.18
CA ARG A 433 15.53 -25.98 6.25
C ARG A 433 14.94 -26.33 7.61
N TRP A 434 15.82 -26.81 8.48
CA TRP A 434 15.50 -27.21 9.83
C TRP A 434 15.15 -26.01 10.71
N CYS A 435 14.05 -26.14 11.43
CA CYS A 435 13.56 -25.24 12.46
C CYS A 435 13.47 -26.00 13.79
N PRO A 436 14.08 -25.48 14.86
CA PRO A 436 13.92 -26.05 16.18
C PRO A 436 12.46 -25.91 16.64
N ALA A 437 11.98 -26.88 17.42
CA ALA A 437 10.59 -26.92 17.88
C ALA A 437 10.17 -25.66 18.65
N GLU A 438 11.11 -25.03 19.36
CA GLU A 438 10.90 -23.82 20.13
C GLU A 438 10.56 -22.60 19.26
N GLN A 439 11.00 -22.58 17.99
CA GLN A 439 10.71 -21.50 17.04
C GLN A 439 9.37 -21.71 16.30
N MET A 440 8.83 -22.93 16.32
CA MET A 440 7.53 -23.20 15.70
C MET A 440 6.41 -22.66 16.58
N PRO A 441 5.34 -22.05 16.02
CA PRO A 441 4.18 -21.64 16.81
C PRO A 441 3.45 -22.85 17.41
N ALA A 442 2.75 -22.64 18.53
CA ALA A 442 2.10 -23.72 19.27
C ALA A 442 1.14 -24.58 18.43
N LYS A 443 0.44 -23.98 17.45
CA LYS A 443 -0.47 -24.71 16.53
C LYS A 443 0.23 -25.68 15.59
N TRP A 444 1.54 -25.49 15.36
CA TRP A 444 2.37 -26.37 14.54
C TRP A 444 3.13 -27.42 15.36
N ARG A 445 3.08 -27.35 16.69
CA ARG A 445 3.82 -28.29 17.52
C ARG A 445 3.05 -29.60 17.66
N VAL A 446 3.68 -30.69 17.22
CA VAL A 446 3.24 -32.05 17.48
C VAL A 446 3.23 -32.30 18.99
N ARG A 447 2.08 -32.73 19.51
CA ARG A 447 1.91 -33.08 20.93
C ARG A 447 2.29 -34.52 21.21
#